data_AF-D3AUS0-F1
#
_entry.id   AF-D3AUS0-F1
#
_cell.length_a   1.000
_cell.length_b   1.000
_cell.length_c   1.000
_cell.angle_alpha   90.00
_cell.angle_beta   90.00
_cell.angle_gamma   90.00
#
_symmetry.space_group_name_H-M   'P 1'
#
loop_
_entity.id
_entity.type
_entity.pdbx_description
1 polymer ?
#
loop_
_entity_poly.entity_id
_entity_poly.type
_entity_poly.pdbx_seq_one_letter_code
_entity_poly.pdbx_strand_id
1 'polypeptide(L)'
;DRQTEMLYHKLLEVTETTGGIAAEIIKGEELRFQGQTLKVRATLEKQLELVLEYMGKQAPWIPVLDKMDVCIGERVLTDVERVLQELRYLIDRYHLEKPDSMMVRITTIISESVLQEHIQDIVAEEMGFSKDYLAKQFRGKIGITMSEYCMRVKMEYAKRLLKDTNKKVYEIGEELGYTTVDYFTRLFKNYTGCTPAYYRKYGDVV
;
A
#
# COMPACT_ATOMS: atom_id res chain seq x y z
N ASP A 1 23.57 -9.87 -20.80
CA ASP A 1 24.92 -10.47 -20.85
C ASP A 1 25.30 -10.91 -19.42
N ARG A 2 26.57 -11.27 -19.14
CA ARG A 2 27.04 -11.65 -17.79
C ARG A 2 26.64 -10.66 -16.68
N GLN A 3 26.54 -9.37 -16.99
CA GLN A 3 26.06 -8.36 -16.04
C GLN A 3 24.57 -8.52 -15.71
N THR A 4 23.74 -8.89 -16.68
CA THR A 4 22.30 -9.16 -16.51
C THR A 4 22.05 -10.42 -15.69
N GLU A 5 22.86 -11.46 -15.91
CA GLU A 5 22.80 -12.72 -15.16
C GLU A 5 23.22 -12.52 -13.69
N MET A 6 24.23 -11.67 -13.45
CA MET A 6 24.62 -11.24 -12.10
C MET A 6 23.53 -10.42 -11.40
N LEU A 7 22.84 -9.53 -12.11
CA LEU A 7 21.72 -8.74 -11.58
C LEU A 7 20.51 -9.62 -11.26
N TYR A 8 20.23 -10.63 -12.10
CA TYR A 8 19.21 -11.65 -11.85
C TYR A 8 19.51 -12.44 -10.57
N HIS A 9 20.75 -12.90 -10.40
CA HIS A 9 21.15 -13.59 -9.18
C HIS A 9 21.12 -12.69 -7.94
N LYS A 10 21.47 -11.40 -8.06
CA LYS A 10 21.31 -10.42 -6.96
C LYS A 10 19.85 -10.14 -6.60
N LEU A 11 18.97 -10.06 -7.59
CA LEU A 11 17.52 -9.97 -7.38
C LEU A 11 17.01 -11.20 -6.64
N LEU A 12 17.47 -12.40 -7.02
CA LEU A 12 17.14 -13.66 -6.34
C LEU A 12 17.70 -13.73 -4.90
N GLU A 13 18.93 -13.26 -4.65
CA GLU A 13 19.52 -13.22 -3.30
C GLU A 13 18.79 -12.25 -2.35
N VAL A 14 18.35 -11.09 -2.85
CA VAL A 14 17.55 -10.13 -2.05
C VAL A 14 16.16 -10.70 -1.74
N THR A 15 15.69 -11.67 -2.53
CA THR A 15 14.36 -12.26 -2.38
C THR A 15 14.29 -13.45 -1.42
N GLU A 16 15.31 -13.83 -0.65
CA GLU A 16 15.21 -15.03 0.21
C GLU A 16 14.11 -14.99 1.30
N THR A 17 13.53 -13.82 1.62
CA THR A 17 12.29 -13.67 2.44
C THR A 17 11.00 -13.51 1.61
N THR A 18 11.10 -13.21 0.32
CA THR A 18 10.02 -13.10 -0.70
C THR A 18 10.09 -14.22 -1.76
N GLY A 19 10.87 -15.27 -1.49
CA GLY A 19 11.60 -16.04 -2.51
C GLY A 19 10.76 -17.01 -3.31
N GLY A 20 9.60 -17.43 -2.80
CA GLY A 20 8.69 -18.29 -3.56
C GLY A 20 8.09 -17.57 -4.76
N ILE A 21 7.71 -16.30 -4.59
CA ILE A 21 6.88 -15.57 -5.55
C ILE A 21 7.76 -15.00 -6.68
N ALA A 22 8.90 -14.40 -6.35
CA ALA A 22 9.82 -13.88 -7.35
C ALA A 22 10.47 -15.01 -8.18
N ALA A 23 10.84 -16.13 -7.56
CA ALA A 23 11.46 -17.25 -8.27
C ALA A 23 10.49 -18.00 -9.20
N GLU A 24 9.19 -18.07 -8.87
CA GLU A 24 8.16 -18.62 -9.77
C GLU A 24 7.88 -17.68 -10.95
N ILE A 25 7.84 -16.37 -10.73
CA ILE A 25 7.56 -15.38 -11.78
C ILE A 25 8.72 -15.30 -12.79
N ILE A 26 9.97 -15.46 -12.35
CA ILE A 26 11.14 -15.33 -13.23
C ILE A 26 11.52 -16.63 -13.96
N LYS A 27 11.07 -17.81 -13.49
CA LYS A 27 11.30 -19.11 -14.17
C LYS A 27 10.72 -19.21 -15.59
N GLY A 28 9.95 -18.22 -16.06
CA GLY A 28 9.27 -18.25 -17.35
C GLY A 28 10.03 -17.67 -18.55
N GLU A 29 11.02 -16.78 -18.38
CA GLU A 29 11.61 -16.08 -19.54
C GLU A 29 13.11 -15.84 -19.37
N GLU A 30 13.93 -16.70 -19.97
CA GLU A 30 15.35 -16.43 -20.24
C GLU A 30 15.48 -15.21 -21.16
N LEU A 31 15.66 -14.02 -20.56
CA LEU A 31 15.72 -12.76 -21.30
C LEU A 31 17.08 -12.58 -22.03
N ARG A 32 17.21 -13.12 -23.25
CA ARG A 32 18.27 -12.74 -24.21
C ARG A 32 17.84 -11.53 -25.03
N PHE A 33 18.42 -10.33 -24.80
CA PHE A 33 18.05 -9.16 -25.61
C PHE A 33 19.23 -8.28 -26.02
N GLN A 34 19.69 -8.45 -27.26
CA GLN A 34 20.22 -7.36 -28.07
C GLN A 34 19.05 -6.75 -28.87
N GLY A 35 18.76 -5.46 -28.68
CA GLY A 35 17.83 -4.69 -29.53
C GLY A 35 16.37 -4.54 -29.06
N GLN A 36 16.01 -4.92 -27.83
CA GLN A 36 14.61 -4.84 -27.33
C GLN A 36 14.44 -4.06 -26.02
N THR A 37 15.17 -2.95 -25.84
CA THR A 37 15.20 -2.14 -24.61
C THR A 37 13.81 -1.73 -24.09
N LEU A 38 12.86 -1.42 -25.00
CA LEU A 38 11.48 -1.05 -24.65
C LEU A 38 10.69 -2.21 -24.01
N LYS A 39 10.88 -3.45 -24.49
CA LYS A 39 10.23 -4.64 -23.92
C LYS A 39 10.80 -4.96 -22.54
N VAL A 40 12.12 -4.90 -22.40
CA VAL A 40 12.80 -5.11 -21.11
C VAL A 40 12.35 -4.09 -20.07
N ARG A 41 12.23 -2.82 -20.47
CA ARG A 41 11.71 -1.74 -19.61
C ARG A 41 10.29 -2.05 -19.14
N ALA A 42 9.37 -2.34 -20.06
CA ALA A 42 7.97 -2.61 -19.72
C ALA A 42 7.82 -3.86 -18.82
N THR A 43 8.62 -4.90 -19.05
CA THR A 43 8.64 -6.09 -18.19
C THR A 43 9.13 -5.74 -16.78
N LEU A 44 10.20 -4.96 -16.65
CA LEU A 44 10.75 -4.57 -15.34
C LEU A 44 9.80 -3.63 -14.56
N GLU A 45 9.18 -2.66 -15.23
CA GLU A 45 8.14 -1.80 -14.63
C GLU A 45 7.02 -2.66 -14.05
N LYS A 46 6.47 -3.60 -14.84
CA LYS A 46 5.40 -4.51 -14.40
C LYS A 46 5.82 -5.42 -13.23
N GLN A 47 7.05 -5.91 -13.23
CA GLN A 47 7.56 -6.75 -12.13
C GLN A 47 7.69 -5.96 -10.82
N LEU A 48 8.18 -4.73 -10.89
CA LEU A 48 8.28 -3.85 -9.73
C LEU A 48 6.90 -3.42 -9.21
N GLU A 49 5.93 -3.19 -10.09
CA GLU A 49 4.53 -2.98 -9.71
C GLU A 49 3.97 -4.17 -8.92
N LEU A 50 4.20 -5.41 -9.37
CA LEU A 50 3.76 -6.62 -8.65
C LEU A 50 4.42 -6.74 -7.26
N VAL A 51 5.70 -6.38 -7.14
CA VAL A 51 6.41 -6.36 -5.86
C VAL A 51 5.81 -5.31 -4.93
N LEU A 52 5.56 -4.09 -5.42
CA LEU A 52 4.92 -3.03 -4.65
C LEU A 52 3.50 -3.40 -4.22
N GLU A 53 2.71 -4.02 -5.11
CA GLU A 53 1.37 -4.50 -4.78
C GLU A 53 1.43 -5.58 -3.68
N TYR A 54 2.37 -6.52 -3.78
CA TYR A 54 2.59 -7.54 -2.75
C TYR A 54 3.01 -6.91 -1.42
N MET A 55 3.97 -5.98 -1.43
CA MET A 55 4.41 -5.26 -0.24
C MET A 55 3.28 -4.42 0.36
N GLY A 56 2.45 -3.79 -0.47
CA GLY A 56 1.27 -3.04 -0.04
C GLY A 56 0.23 -3.93 0.64
N LYS A 57 0.06 -5.18 0.19
CA LYS A 57 -0.80 -6.17 0.88
C LYS A 57 -0.21 -6.59 2.24
N GLN A 58 1.11 -6.69 2.35
CA GLN A 58 1.79 -7.09 3.59
C GLN A 58 1.94 -5.92 4.58
N ALA A 59 1.98 -4.70 4.08
CA ALA A 59 2.16 -3.48 4.86
C ALA A 59 1.23 -2.36 4.37
N PRO A 60 -0.11 -2.56 4.43
CA PRO A 60 -1.10 -1.57 3.99
C PRO A 60 -1.00 -0.25 4.78
N TRP A 61 -0.24 -0.26 5.87
CA TRP A 61 0.02 0.90 6.71
C TRP A 61 1.16 1.80 6.26
N ILE A 62 1.99 1.44 5.28
CA ILE A 62 3.11 2.29 4.86
C ILE A 62 2.62 3.30 3.81
N PRO A 63 2.45 4.59 4.16
CA PRO A 63 1.91 5.59 3.22
C PRO A 63 2.82 5.87 2.03
N VAL A 64 4.11 5.50 2.13
CA VAL A 64 5.09 5.63 1.06
C VAL A 64 4.78 4.65 -0.06
N LEU A 65 4.33 3.42 0.24
CA LEU A 65 4.05 2.41 -0.80
C LEU A 65 2.90 2.86 -1.72
N ASP A 66 1.87 3.53 -1.17
CA ASP A 66 0.76 4.12 -1.93
C ASP A 66 1.17 5.26 -2.88
N LYS A 67 2.35 5.86 -2.68
CA LYS A 67 2.83 7.03 -3.42
C LYS A 67 4.06 6.75 -4.27
N MET A 68 4.55 5.52 -4.27
CA MET A 68 5.70 5.12 -5.08
C MET A 68 5.24 4.83 -6.51
N ASP A 69 5.39 5.82 -7.39
CA ASP A 69 5.31 5.59 -8.82
C ASP A 69 6.64 5.03 -9.33
N VAL A 70 6.61 3.84 -9.93
CA VAL A 70 7.81 3.19 -10.46
C VAL A 70 7.99 3.60 -11.92
N CYS A 71 8.76 4.67 -12.11
CA CYS A 71 9.19 5.08 -13.43
C CYS A 71 10.60 4.55 -13.72
N ILE A 72 10.75 3.71 -14.75
CA ILE A 72 12.05 3.37 -15.33
C ILE A 72 12.26 4.29 -16.53
N GLY A 73 13.29 5.14 -16.50
CA GLY A 73 13.63 6.05 -17.59
C GLY A 73 14.45 5.37 -18.70
N GLU A 74 15.12 6.17 -19.53
CA GLU A 74 16.01 5.66 -20.58
C GLU A 74 17.23 4.93 -20.00
N ARG A 75 17.64 5.26 -18.77
CA ARG A 75 18.76 4.65 -18.06
C ARG A 75 18.27 3.51 -17.18
N VAL A 76 17.66 2.51 -17.84
CA VAL A 76 16.98 1.36 -17.22
C VAL A 76 17.74 0.78 -16.01
N LEU A 77 19.05 0.56 -16.14
CA LEU A 77 19.87 0.01 -15.05
C LEU A 77 19.93 0.91 -13.82
N THR A 78 20.23 2.20 -14.00
CA THR A 78 20.33 3.16 -12.90
C THR A 78 18.99 3.37 -12.21
N ASP A 79 17.89 3.36 -12.98
CA ASP A 79 16.55 3.54 -12.44
C ASP A 79 16.10 2.33 -11.62
N VAL A 80 16.38 1.11 -12.11
CA VAL A 80 16.11 -0.13 -11.37
C VAL A 80 16.96 -0.20 -10.10
N GLU A 81 18.26 0.10 -10.17
CA GLU A 81 19.14 0.12 -8.99
C GLU A 81 18.63 1.09 -7.93
N ARG A 82 18.20 2.29 -8.34
CA ARG A 82 17.60 3.29 -7.45
C ARG A 82 16.33 2.76 -6.78
N VAL A 83 15.40 2.19 -7.55
CA VAL A 83 14.14 1.66 -7.01
C VAL A 83 14.40 0.50 -6.05
N LEU A 84 15.29 -0.43 -6.40
CA LEU A 84 15.66 -1.55 -5.52
C LEU A 84 16.31 -1.06 -4.22
N GLN A 85 17.11 0.01 -4.27
CA GLN A 85 17.72 0.60 -3.08
C GLN A 85 16.68 1.25 -2.15
N GLU A 86 15.69 1.94 -2.72
CA GLU A 86 14.55 2.47 -1.96
C GLU A 86 13.70 1.36 -1.34
N LEU A 87 13.38 0.31 -2.11
CA LEU A 87 12.65 -0.86 -1.61
C LEU A 87 13.40 -1.53 -0.46
N ARG A 88 14.71 -1.73 -0.60
CA ARG A 88 15.55 -2.28 0.47
C ARG A 88 15.55 -1.39 1.71
N TYR A 89 15.66 -0.07 1.54
CA TYR A 89 15.55 0.86 2.65
C TYR A 89 14.22 0.72 3.39
N LEU A 90 13.10 0.56 2.67
CA LEU A 90 11.79 0.36 3.27
C LEU A 90 11.68 -0.99 3.98
N ILE A 91 12.19 -2.06 3.37
CA ILE A 91 12.22 -3.40 3.97
C ILE A 91 12.99 -3.37 5.29
N ASP A 92 14.17 -2.77 5.30
CA ASP A 92 15.02 -2.66 6.49
C ASP A 92 14.38 -1.76 7.56
N ARG A 93 13.87 -0.58 7.16
CA ARG A 93 13.28 0.41 8.05
C ARG A 93 12.02 -0.10 8.76
N TYR A 94 11.19 -0.84 8.04
CA TYR A 94 9.91 -1.35 8.55
C TYR A 94 9.96 -2.83 8.92
N HIS A 95 11.14 -3.46 8.84
CA HIS A 95 11.37 -4.89 9.09
C HIS A 95 10.41 -5.81 8.31
N LEU A 96 10.14 -5.48 7.03
CA LEU A 96 9.18 -6.21 6.19
C LEU A 96 9.61 -7.64 5.85
N GLU A 97 10.84 -8.03 6.20
CA GLU A 97 11.34 -9.41 6.13
C GLU A 97 10.49 -10.40 6.93
N LYS A 98 9.82 -9.92 8.00
CA LYS A 98 8.89 -10.70 8.82
C LYS A 98 7.67 -9.84 9.13
N PRO A 99 6.44 -10.38 8.99
CA PRO A 99 5.26 -9.62 9.37
C PRO A 99 5.35 -9.24 10.86
N ASP A 100 5.33 -7.93 11.16
CA ASP A 100 5.21 -7.45 12.54
C ASP A 100 3.83 -7.91 13.04
N SER A 101 3.81 -9.00 13.81
CA SER A 101 2.57 -9.67 14.19
C SER A 101 1.63 -8.76 14.97
N MET A 102 2.16 -7.75 15.68
CA MET A 102 1.35 -6.76 16.36
C MET A 102 0.72 -5.79 15.36
N MET A 103 1.50 -5.23 14.43
CA MET A 103 0.96 -4.29 13.42
C MET A 103 0.00 -4.97 12.45
N VAL A 104 0.30 -6.20 12.03
CA VAL A 104 -0.62 -7.02 11.22
C VAL A 104 -1.93 -7.19 11.95
N ARG A 105 -1.92 -7.65 13.21
CA ARG A 105 -3.15 -7.80 13.99
C ARG A 105 -3.92 -6.49 14.13
N ILE A 106 -3.27 -5.40 14.51
CA ILE A 106 -3.93 -4.09 14.66
C ILE A 106 -4.60 -3.68 13.34
N THR A 107 -3.88 -3.78 12.22
CA THR A 107 -4.41 -3.32 10.93
C THR A 107 -5.50 -4.23 10.37
N THR A 108 -5.42 -5.54 10.62
CA THR A 108 -6.52 -6.48 10.37
C THR A 108 -7.78 -6.07 11.13
N ILE A 109 -7.69 -5.85 12.45
CA ILE A 109 -8.84 -5.43 13.27
C ILE A 109 -9.44 -4.13 12.74
N ILE A 110 -8.59 -3.14 12.40
CA ILE A 110 -9.04 -1.87 11.81
C ILE A 110 -9.81 -2.10 10.50
N SER A 111 -9.29 -2.97 9.62
CA SER A 111 -9.93 -3.25 8.33
C SER A 111 -11.27 -3.97 8.48
N GLU A 112 -11.37 -4.91 9.41
CA GLU A 112 -12.59 -5.69 9.68
C GLU A 112 -13.64 -4.84 10.39
N SER A 113 -13.19 -3.84 11.16
CA SER A 113 -14.04 -2.92 11.91
C SER A 113 -14.32 -1.61 11.16
N VAL A 114 -14.07 -1.52 9.85
CA VAL A 114 -14.15 -0.25 9.09
C VAL A 114 -15.51 0.44 9.17
N LEU A 115 -16.60 -0.33 9.26
CA LEU A 115 -17.97 0.16 9.38
C LEU A 115 -18.39 0.46 10.83
N GLN A 116 -17.55 0.10 11.81
CA GLN A 116 -17.87 0.32 13.21
C GLN A 116 -17.44 1.72 13.67
N GLU A 117 -18.14 2.20 14.69
CA GLU A 117 -17.72 3.37 15.45
C GLU A 117 -16.61 2.95 16.44
N HIS A 118 -15.83 3.93 16.92
CA HIS A 118 -14.83 3.70 17.96
C HIS A 118 -13.80 2.59 17.66
N ILE A 119 -13.32 2.47 16.41
CA ILE A 119 -12.34 1.44 15.98
C ILE A 119 -11.13 1.32 16.92
N GLN A 120 -10.62 2.44 17.45
CA GLN A 120 -9.46 2.41 18.35
C GLN A 120 -9.75 1.72 19.69
N ASP A 121 -11.01 1.71 20.12
CA ASP A 121 -11.50 1.08 21.34
C ASP A 121 -11.58 -0.42 21.11
N ILE A 122 -12.13 -0.84 19.97
CA ILE A 122 -12.16 -2.23 19.52
C ILE A 122 -10.74 -2.80 19.43
N VAL A 123 -9.83 -2.07 18.79
CA VAL A 123 -8.42 -2.45 18.69
C VAL A 123 -7.77 -2.60 20.07
N ALA A 124 -8.06 -1.70 21.01
CA ALA A 124 -7.52 -1.79 22.36
C ALA A 124 -8.03 -3.02 23.12
N GLU A 125 -9.34 -3.29 23.02
CA GLU A 125 -10.00 -4.44 23.64
C GLU A 125 -9.47 -5.77 23.09
N GLU A 126 -9.46 -5.93 21.77
CA GLU A 126 -9.02 -7.17 21.11
C GLU A 126 -7.52 -7.44 21.26
N MET A 127 -6.71 -6.38 21.36
CA MET A 127 -5.28 -6.51 21.58
C MET A 127 -4.91 -6.68 23.07
N GLY A 128 -5.84 -6.40 24.00
CA GLY A 128 -5.58 -6.45 25.44
C GLY A 128 -4.60 -5.38 25.93
N PHE A 129 -4.53 -4.23 25.26
CA PHE A 129 -3.62 -3.13 25.61
C PHE A 129 -4.37 -1.79 25.73
N SER A 130 -3.79 -0.84 26.45
CA SER A 130 -4.35 0.52 26.49
C SER A 130 -4.21 1.24 25.15
N LYS A 131 -5.17 2.13 24.85
CA LYS A 131 -5.14 2.98 23.64
C LYS A 131 -3.85 3.79 23.53
N ASP A 132 -3.34 4.32 24.65
CA ASP A 132 -2.11 5.12 24.66
C ASP A 132 -0.87 4.30 24.30
N TYR A 133 -0.79 3.06 24.80
CA TYR A 133 0.29 2.16 24.44
C TYR A 133 0.24 1.85 22.94
N LEU A 134 -0.93 1.46 22.43
CA LEU A 134 -1.12 1.16 21.02
C LEU A 134 -0.86 2.37 20.13
N ALA A 135 -1.33 3.57 20.50
CA ALA A 135 -1.08 4.79 19.76
C ALA A 135 0.43 5.12 19.67
N LYS A 136 1.17 4.93 20.77
CA LYS A 136 2.63 5.14 20.80
C LYS A 136 3.37 4.12 19.93
N GLN A 137 3.03 2.83 20.05
CA GLN A 137 3.64 1.77 19.24
C GLN A 137 3.33 1.97 17.75
N PHE A 138 2.05 2.19 17.43
CA PHE A 138 1.57 2.41 16.08
C PHE A 138 2.26 3.62 15.44
N ARG A 139 2.30 4.77 16.13
CA ARG A 139 2.99 5.97 15.60
C ARG A 139 4.49 5.78 15.46
N GLY A 140 5.14 5.10 16.41
CA GLY A 140 6.59 4.83 16.35
C GLY A 140 6.96 3.94 15.16
N LYS A 141 6.09 2.99 14.82
CA LYS A 141 6.29 2.06 13.69
C LYS A 141 5.86 2.66 12.36
N ILE A 142 4.70 3.29 12.30
CA ILE A 142 4.01 3.66 11.05
C ILE A 142 4.25 5.12 10.68
N GLY A 143 4.61 5.96 11.66
CA GLY A 143 4.91 7.39 11.46
C GLY A 143 3.68 8.30 11.49
N ILE A 144 2.47 7.75 11.33
CA ILE A 144 1.19 8.46 11.48
C ILE A 144 0.41 7.94 12.70
N THR A 145 -0.58 8.71 13.13
CA THR A 145 -1.44 8.28 14.25
C THR A 145 -2.38 7.15 13.82
N MET A 146 -2.78 6.30 14.78
CA MET A 146 -3.78 5.23 14.53
C MET A 146 -5.13 5.82 14.07
N SER A 147 -5.52 6.97 14.60
CA SER A 147 -6.72 7.71 14.17
C SER A 147 -6.66 8.11 12.70
N GLU A 148 -5.52 8.66 12.28
CA GLU A 148 -5.29 9.06 10.89
C GLU A 148 -5.34 7.84 9.96
N TYR A 149 -4.75 6.71 10.38
CA TYR A 149 -4.81 5.47 9.61
C TYR A 149 -6.25 4.95 9.47
N CYS A 150 -7.02 4.91 10.56
CA CYS A 150 -8.44 4.52 10.53
C CYS A 150 -9.23 5.39 9.55
N MET A 151 -9.00 6.71 9.56
CA MET A 151 -9.63 7.63 8.63
C MET A 151 -9.29 7.28 7.17
N ARG A 152 -8.01 7.01 6.85
CA ARG A 152 -7.60 6.62 5.49
C ARG A 152 -8.27 5.33 5.03
N VAL A 153 -8.31 4.31 5.90
CA VAL A 153 -9.02 3.05 5.61
C VAL A 153 -10.51 3.30 5.32
N LYS A 154 -11.17 4.15 6.11
CA LYS A 154 -12.57 4.57 5.84
C LYS A 154 -12.72 5.29 4.51
N MET A 155 -11.76 6.15 4.12
CA MET A 155 -11.81 6.84 2.84
C MET A 155 -11.61 5.90 1.64
N GLU A 156 -10.69 4.94 1.72
CA GLU A 156 -10.53 3.92 0.68
C GLU A 156 -11.78 3.05 0.55
N TYR A 157 -12.42 2.71 1.68
CA TYR A 157 -13.71 2.01 1.66
C TYR A 157 -14.82 2.88 1.02
N ALA A 158 -14.85 4.18 1.34
CA ALA A 158 -15.78 5.13 0.72
C ALA A 158 -15.60 5.21 -0.81
N LYS A 159 -14.35 5.23 -1.31
CA LYS A 159 -14.06 5.22 -2.75
C LYS A 159 -14.66 3.99 -3.43
N ARG A 160 -14.56 2.81 -2.81
CA ARG A 160 -15.19 1.56 -3.29
C ARG A 160 -16.71 1.68 -3.30
N LEU A 161 -17.32 2.08 -2.19
CA LEU A 161 -18.78 2.26 -2.11
C LEU A 161 -19.31 3.27 -3.15
N LEU A 162 -18.57 4.33 -3.43
CA LEU A 162 -18.95 5.33 -4.43
C LEU A 162 -18.92 4.79 -5.86
N LYS A 163 -18.00 3.87 -6.16
CA LYS A 163 -17.84 3.22 -7.47
C LYS A 163 -18.79 2.04 -7.66
N ASP A 164 -18.91 1.20 -6.65
CA ASP A 164 -19.53 -0.13 -6.77
C ASP A 164 -21.03 -0.10 -6.40
N THR A 165 -21.52 1.01 -5.84
CA THR A 165 -22.90 1.12 -5.37
C THR A 165 -23.57 2.44 -5.77
N ASN A 166 -24.90 2.45 -5.72
CA ASN A 166 -25.73 3.63 -5.93
C ASN A 166 -26.09 4.37 -4.62
N LYS A 167 -25.51 3.98 -3.48
CA LYS A 167 -25.76 4.62 -2.17
C LYS A 167 -25.53 6.12 -2.25
N LYS A 168 -26.35 6.91 -1.58
CA LYS A 168 -26.19 8.37 -1.49
C LYS A 168 -24.97 8.69 -0.64
N VAL A 169 -24.37 9.86 -0.88
CA VAL A 169 -23.15 10.30 -0.16
C VAL A 169 -23.37 10.35 1.35
N TYR A 170 -24.57 10.74 1.80
CA TYR A 170 -24.88 10.77 3.23
C TYR A 170 -25.00 9.35 3.81
N GLU A 171 -25.58 8.38 3.09
CA GLU A 171 -25.68 6.97 3.52
C GLU A 171 -24.29 6.36 3.69
N ILE A 172 -23.38 6.64 2.75
CA ILE A 172 -21.98 6.18 2.84
C ILE A 172 -21.28 6.79 4.06
N GLY A 173 -21.50 8.09 4.31
CA GLY A 173 -20.93 8.76 5.49
C GLY A 173 -21.44 8.16 6.80
N GLU A 174 -22.75 7.92 6.90
CA GLU A 174 -23.40 7.31 8.05
C GLU A 174 -22.93 5.88 8.30
N GLU A 175 -22.85 5.06 7.26
CA GLU A 175 -22.35 3.68 7.32
C GLU A 175 -20.88 3.59 7.76
N LEU A 176 -20.09 4.64 7.49
CA LEU A 176 -18.72 4.78 7.95
C LEU A 176 -18.62 5.43 9.34
N GLY A 177 -19.74 5.64 10.05
CA GLY A 177 -19.77 6.22 11.40
C GLY A 177 -19.45 7.71 11.46
N TYR A 178 -19.73 8.46 10.38
CA TYR A 178 -19.62 9.93 10.39
C TYR A 178 -20.97 10.57 10.65
N THR A 179 -21.06 11.36 11.73
CA THR A 179 -22.30 11.99 12.20
C THR A 179 -22.89 13.00 11.22
N THR A 180 -22.08 13.63 10.36
CA THR A 180 -22.55 14.60 9.38
C THR A 180 -21.93 14.37 8.01
N VAL A 181 -22.76 14.47 6.98
CA VAL A 181 -22.34 14.34 5.58
C VAL A 181 -21.34 15.43 5.19
N ASP A 182 -21.43 16.63 5.77
CA ASP A 182 -20.50 17.73 5.51
C ASP A 182 -19.10 17.42 6.04
N TYR A 183 -19.01 16.87 7.24
CA TYR A 183 -17.72 16.47 7.82
C TYR A 183 -17.07 15.36 7.00
N PHE A 184 -17.85 14.33 6.63
CA PHE A 184 -17.40 13.25 5.75
C PHE A 184 -16.92 13.79 4.39
N THR A 185 -17.71 14.66 3.76
CA THR A 185 -17.39 15.26 2.45
C THR A 185 -16.08 16.05 2.50
N ARG A 186 -15.86 16.81 3.58
CA ARG A 186 -14.61 17.57 3.78
C ARG A 186 -13.41 16.65 3.97
N LEU A 187 -13.54 15.59 4.79
CA LEU A 187 -12.47 14.60 4.97
C LEU A 187 -12.14 13.89 3.66
N PHE A 188 -13.16 13.43 2.95
CA PHE A 188 -13.01 12.76 1.66
C PHE A 188 -12.31 13.67 0.65
N LYS A 189 -12.69 14.96 0.58
CA LYS A 189 -12.03 15.94 -0.29
C LYS A 189 -10.58 16.20 0.10
N ASN A 190 -10.29 16.31 1.39
CA ASN A 190 -8.91 16.50 1.85
C ASN A 190 -8.04 15.27 1.53
N TYR A 191 -8.63 14.07 1.54
CA TYR A 191 -7.92 12.84 1.25
C TYR A 191 -7.72 12.58 -0.25
N THR A 192 -8.76 12.80 -1.06
CA THR A 192 -8.77 12.47 -2.50
C THR A 192 -8.55 13.66 -3.43
N GLY A 193 -8.52 14.88 -2.90
CA GLY A 193 -8.47 16.12 -3.69
C GLY A 193 -9.82 16.57 -4.28
N CYS A 194 -10.85 15.72 -4.28
CA CYS A 194 -12.15 16.04 -4.89
C CYS A 194 -13.34 15.60 -4.01
N THR A 195 -14.55 16.10 -4.31
CA THR A 195 -15.75 15.74 -3.51
C THR A 195 -16.23 14.31 -3.82
N PRO A 196 -16.94 13.62 -2.91
CA PRO A 196 -17.51 12.29 -3.19
C PRO A 196 -18.38 12.25 -4.44
N ALA A 197 -19.20 13.29 -4.66
CA ALA A 197 -20.07 13.39 -5.83
C ALA A 197 -19.27 13.55 -7.14
N TYR A 198 -18.19 14.33 -7.09
CA TYR A 198 -17.26 14.46 -8.22
C TYR A 198 -16.56 13.13 -8.49
N TYR A 199 -16.02 12.50 -7.44
CA TYR A 199 -15.33 11.22 -7.50
C TYR A 199 -16.18 10.13 -8.17
N ARG A 200 -17.46 10.01 -7.77
CA ARG A 200 -18.39 9.06 -8.40
C ARG A 200 -18.55 9.29 -9.90
N LYS A 201 -18.58 10.55 -10.33
CA LYS A 201 -18.87 10.90 -11.72
C LYS A 201 -17.65 10.79 -12.63
N TYR A 202 -16.46 11.09 -12.11
CA TYR A 202 -15.26 11.28 -12.94
C TYR A 202 -14.07 10.41 -12.55
N GLY A 203 -14.09 9.74 -11.39
CA GLY A 203 -12.95 8.98 -10.87
C GLY A 203 -11.94 9.84 -10.09
N ASP A 204 -10.76 9.27 -9.81
CA ASP A 204 -9.64 9.96 -9.15
C ASP A 204 -9.12 11.12 -10.01
N VAL A 205 -8.73 12.21 -9.37
CA VAL A 205 -8.00 13.31 -10.02
C VAL A 205 -6.51 13.03 -9.81
N VAL A 206 -5.87 12.48 -10.84
CA VAL A 206 -4.41 12.25 -10.87
C VAL A 206 -3.66 13.58 -10.83
#